data_AF-A0A932H1J7-F1
#
_entry.id   AF-A0A932H1J7-F1
#
_cell.length_a   1.000
_cell.length_b   1.000
_cell.length_c   1.000
_cell.angle_alpha   90.00
_cell.angle_beta   90.00
_cell.angle_gamma   90.00
#
_symmetry.space_group_name_H-M   'P 1'
#
loop_
_entity.id
_entity.type
_entity.pdbx_description
1 polymer ?
#
loop_
_entity_poly.entity_id
_entity_poly.type
_entity_poly.pdbx_seq_one_letter_code
_entity_poly.pdbx_strand_id
1 'polypeptide(L)' 'MKVVFDTNILVSALVFPGGRAEAALLRIIEEHDQLLLSKPILDELLGVLARKFSRDAEELARTAVLLSELALTVW' A
#
# COMPACT_ATOMS: atom_id res chain seq x y z
N MET A 1 5.07 12.86 -9.50
CA MET A 1 6.33 12.11 -9.81
C MET A 1 6.08 10.60 -9.68
N LYS A 2 6.85 9.72 -10.34
CA LYS A 2 6.74 8.27 -10.13
C LYS A 2 7.51 7.87 -8.87
N VAL A 3 6.86 7.15 -7.96
CA VAL A 3 7.44 6.76 -6.67
C VAL A 3 7.21 5.29 -6.38
N VAL A 4 8.16 4.64 -5.70
CA VAL A 4 8.00 3.31 -5.12
C VAL A 4 8.02 3.47 -3.61
N PHE A 5 7.02 2.92 -2.93
CA PHE A 5 7.04 2.85 -1.48
C PHE A 5 7.57 1.50 -1.04
N ASP A 6 8.48 1.52 -0.07
CA ASP A 6 8.85 0.31 0.66
C ASP A 6 7.62 -0.26 1.39
N THR A 7 7.63 -1.57 1.61
CA THR A 7 6.57 -2.28 2.33
C THR A 7 6.26 -1.64 3.69
N ASN A 8 7.29 -1.17 4.43
CA ASN A 8 7.09 -0.52 5.73
C ASN A 8 6.34 0.81 5.62
N ILE A 9 6.51 1.57 4.54
CA ILE A 9 5.77 2.81 4.31
C ILE A 9 4.31 2.49 4.00
N LEU A 10 4.04 1.47 3.17
CA LEU A 10 2.69 1.01 2.88
C LEU A 10 1.98 0.48 4.13
N VAL A 11 2.64 -0.36 4.93
CA VAL A 11 2.13 -0.82 6.23
C VAL A 11 1.81 0.37 7.12
N SER A 12 2.73 1.33 7.21
CA SER A 12 2.54 2.50 8.08
C SER A 12 1.34 3.34 7.64
N ALA A 13 1.17 3.56 6.34
CA ALA A 13 0.05 4.32 5.78
C ALA A 13 -1.31 3.62 6.00
N LEU A 14 -1.34 2.29 5.93
CA LEU A 14 -2.58 1.50 6.02
C LEU A 14 -3.00 1.14 7.45
N VAL A 15 -2.09 1.25 8.43
CA VAL A 15 -2.32 0.79 9.80
C VAL A 15 -2.27 1.93 10.82
N PHE A 16 -1.42 2.94 10.61
CA PHE A 16 -1.20 4.01 11.60
C PHE A 16 -1.67 5.36 11.03
N PRO A 17 -2.81 5.90 11.50
CA PRO A 17 -3.33 7.18 11.03
C PRO A 17 -2.52 8.38 11.55
N GLY A 18 -2.62 9.51 10.86
CA GLY A 18 -2.03 10.80 11.23
C GLY A 18 -0.54 10.95 10.93
N GLY A 19 0.06 10.02 10.17
CA GLY A 19 1.50 9.94 9.94
C GLY A 19 1.97 10.46 8.57
N ARG A 20 3.29 10.61 8.43
CA ARG A 20 3.90 10.97 7.13
C ARG A 20 3.63 9.93 6.03
N ALA A 21 3.48 8.66 6.41
CA ALA A 21 3.15 7.59 5.47
C ALA A 21 1.73 7.76 4.91
N GLU A 22 0.75 8.08 5.76
CA GLU A 22 -0.60 8.43 5.32
C GLU A 22 -0.58 9.67 4.43
N ALA A 23 0.15 10.73 4.82
CA ALA A 23 0.30 11.92 3.98
C ALA A 23 0.92 11.60 2.60
N ALA A 24 1.88 10.67 2.54
CA ALA A 24 2.46 10.23 1.27
C ALA A 24 1.45 9.45 0.42
N LEU A 25 0.61 8.60 1.04
CA LEU A 25 -0.47 7.89 0.35
C LEU A 25 -1.56 8.86 -0.16
N LEU A 26 -1.91 9.88 0.62
CA LEU A 26 -2.85 10.92 0.21
C LEU A 26 -2.38 11.64 -1.05
N ARG A 27 -1.08 11.94 -1.18
CA ARG A 27 -0.54 12.51 -2.43
C ARG A 27 -0.72 11.62 -3.66
N ILE A 28 -0.77 10.30 -3.48
CA ILE A 28 -1.10 9.36 -4.57
C ILE A 28 -2.57 9.47 -4.93
N ILE A 29 -3.44 9.47 -3.91
CA ILE A 29 -4.91 9.57 -4.08
C ILE A 29 -5.30 10.91 -4.72
N GLU A 30 -4.62 12.00 -4.36
CA GLU A 30 -4.80 13.35 -4.90
C GLU A 30 -4.11 13.54 -6.27
N GLU A 31 -3.59 12.46 -6.87
CA GLU A 31 -2.93 12.44 -8.18
C GLU A 31 -1.70 13.37 -8.31
N HIS A 32 -1.13 13.82 -7.18
CA HIS A 32 0.12 14.58 -7.16
C HIS A 32 1.33 13.72 -7.52
N ASP A 33 1.29 12.44 -7.15
CA ASP A 33 2.33 11.45 -7.40
C ASP A 33 1.72 10.14 -7.92
N GLN A 34 2.50 9.35 -8.67
CA GLN A 34 2.07 8.07 -9.23
C GLN A 34 2.82 6.94 -8.53
N LEU A 35 2.08 6.07 -7.85
CA LEU A 35 2.64 4.91 -7.18
C LEU A 35 2.98 3.82 -8.20
N LEU A 36 4.21 3.33 -8.15
CA LEU A 36 4.64 2.11 -8.82
C LEU A 36 4.63 0.98 -7.80
N LEU A 37 3.97 -0.12 -8.11
CA LEU A 37 3.87 -1.28 -7.24
C LEU A 37 4.32 -2.54 -7.97
N SER A 38 5.19 -3.31 -7.33
CA SER A 38 5.64 -4.61 -7.84
C SER A 38 5.01 -5.75 -7.07
N LYS A 39 4.93 -6.92 -7.70
CA LYS A 39 4.41 -8.14 -7.06
C LYS A 39 5.13 -8.48 -5.74
N PRO A 40 6.47 -8.44 -5.63
CA PRO A 40 7.14 -8.75 -4.36
C PRO A 40 6.74 -7.83 -3.20
N ILE A 41 6.57 -6.52 -3.46
CA ILE A 41 6.15 -5.55 -2.43
C ILE A 41 4.70 -5.83 -2.00
N LEU A 42 3.81 -6.13 -2.94
CA LEU A 42 2.42 -6.47 -2.64
C LEU A 42 2.32 -7.77 -1.83
N ASP A 43 3.03 -8.82 -2.24
CA ASP A 43 3.05 -10.11 -1.54
C ASP A 43 3.59 -9.94 -0.10
N GLU A 44 4.67 -9.17 0.09
CA GLU A 44 5.23 -8.88 1.41
C GLU A 44 4.24 -8.09 2.27
N LEU A 45 3.63 -7.04 1.73
CA LEU A 45 2.63 -6.21 2.42
C LEU A 45 1.47 -7.06 2.93
N LEU A 46 0.85 -7.86 2.06
CA LEU A 46 -0.27 -8.73 2.44
C LEU A 46 0.16 -9.76 3.48
N GLY A 47 1.36 -10.34 3.35
CA GLY A 47 1.92 -11.27 4.33
C GLY A 47 2.21 -10.62 5.69
N VAL A 48 2.58 -9.33 5.73
CA VAL A 48 2.75 -8.57 6.97
C VAL A 48 1.40 -8.26 7.61
N LEU A 49 0.43 -7.79 6.83
CA LEU A 49 -0.92 -7.48 7.29
C LEU A 49 -1.62 -8.71 7.89
N ALA A 50 -1.51 -9.87 7.23
CA ALA A 50 -2.06 -11.13 7.73
C ALA A 50 -1.43 -11.56 9.06
N ARG A 51 -0.09 -11.56 9.14
CA ARG A 51 0.63 -12.15 10.28
C ARG A 51 0.77 -11.23 11.48
N LYS A 52 0.98 -9.93 11.26
CA LYS A 52 1.26 -8.97 12.33
C LYS A 52 0.04 -8.17 12.77
N PHE A 53 -0.96 -8.04 11.90
CA PHE A 53 -2.15 -7.24 12.14
C PHE A 53 -3.45 -8.05 12.06
N SER A 54 -3.33 -9.38 11.95
CA SER A 54 -4.43 -10.34 11.96
C SER A 54 -5.55 -10.00 10.96
N ARG A 55 -5.21 -9.36 9.83
CA ARG A 55 -6.18 -9.07 8.78
C ARG A 55 -6.65 -10.36 8.14
N ASP A 56 -7.96 -10.50 8.00
CA ASP A 56 -8.57 -11.66 7.35
C ASP A 56 -8.47 -11.59 5.82
N ALA A 57 -8.88 -12.67 5.14
CA ALA A 57 -8.81 -12.75 3.69
C ALA A 57 -9.62 -11.66 2.97
N GLU A 58 -10.72 -11.20 3.56
CA GLU A 58 -11.58 -10.16 2.98
C GLU A 58 -10.89 -8.79 3.07
N GLU A 59 -10.31 -8.47 4.22
CA GLU A 59 -9.53 -7.25 4.43
C GLU A 59 -8.28 -7.20 3.54
N LEU A 60 -7.59 -8.32 3.37
CA LEU A 60 -6.44 -8.44 2.48
C LEU A 60 -6.85 -8.25 1.01
N ALA A 61 -7.95 -8.88 0.58
CA ALA A 61 -8.47 -8.73 -0.78
C ALA A 61 -8.84 -7.27 -1.08
N ARG A 62 -9.54 -6.59 -0.16
CA ARG A 62 -9.84 -5.15 -0.29
C ARG A 62 -8.57 -4.32 -0.43
N THR A 63 -7.55 -4.61 0.38
CA THR A 63 -6.27 -3.90 0.32
C THR A 63 -5.60 -4.09 -1.04
N ALA A 64 -5.61 -5.32 -1.58
CA ALA A 64 -5.03 -5.62 -2.89
C ALA A 64 -5.76 -4.89 -4.03
N VAL A 65 -7.10 -4.90 -4.00
CA VAL A 65 -7.93 -4.19 -5.00
C VAL A 65 -7.66 -2.69 -4.95
N LEU A 66 -7.72 -2.08 -3.77
CA LEU A 66 -7.43 -0.65 -3.59
C LEU A 66 -6.08 -0.27 -4.17
N LEU A 67 -5.02 -1.02 -3.85
CA LEU A 67 -3.68 -0.72 -4.34
C LEU A 67 -3.55 -0.97 -5.85
N SER A 68 -4.29 -1.93 -6.41
CA SER A 68 -4.29 -2.16 -7.86
C SER A 68 -4.97 -1.04 -8.65
N GLU A 69 -5.92 -0.33 -8.04
CA GLU A 69 -6.57 0.84 -8.62
C GLU A 69 -5.69 2.10 -8.50
N LEU A 70 -4.97 2.24 -7.38
CA LEU A 70 -4.13 3.42 -7.10
C LEU A 70 -2.73 3.35 -7.72
N ALA A 71 -2.21 2.15 -8.00
CA ALA A 71 -0.83 1.95 -8.44
C ALA A 71 -0.72 1.47 -9.88
N LEU A 72 0.29 1.96 -10.58
CA LEU A 72 0.75 1.35 -11.82
C LEU A 72 1.56 0.09 -11.47
N THR A 73 1.03 -1.07 -11.83
CA THR A 73 1.72 -2.35 -11.57
C THR A 73 2.89 -2.53 -12.52
N VAL A 74 4.06 -2.82 -11.95
CA VAL A 74 5.27 -3.17 -12.70
C VAL A 74 5.62 -4.63 -12.41
N TRP A 75 5.69 -5.44 -13.46
CA TRP A 75 5.92 -6.88 -13.40
C TRP A 75 7.39 -7.22 -13.58
#